data_AF-A0A9Q0P4E0-F1
#
_entry.id   AF-A0A9Q0P4E0-F1
#
_cell.length_a   1.000
_cell.length_b   1.000
_cell.length_c   1.000
_cell.angle_alpha   90.00
_cell.angle_beta   90.00
_cell.angle_gamma   90.00
#
_symmetry.space_group_name_H-M   'P 1'
#
loop_
_entity.id
_entity.type
_entity.pdbx_description
1 polymer ?
#
loop_
_entity_poly.entity_id
_entity_poly.type
_entity_poly.pdbx_seq_one_letter_code
_entity_poly.pdbx_strand_id
1 'polypeptide(L)'
;MATENEITEVEGTDGSGSPPNDPKATQKTVRTKVPEVEIHLYREGKGPIDVFKSRLGGWDQDQLEVREILEKYGLKSIFAFNPSSGRGVPIPFGRNGRSLLGYRDGSVIHVDGGGKVILVLASG
;
A
#
# COMPACT_ATOMS: atom_id res chain seq x y z
N MET A 1 -53.37 39.57 15.73
CA MET A 1 -53.85 40.30 14.53
C MET A 1 -52.66 41.12 14.08
N ALA A 2 -51.87 40.61 13.11
CA ALA A 2 -51.94 40.97 11.68
C ALA A 2 -51.87 42.51 11.53
N THR A 3 -50.85 43.10 10.89
CA THR A 3 -50.41 42.91 9.49
C THR A 3 -48.93 43.33 9.38
N GLU A 4 -48.04 42.58 8.73
CA GLU A 4 -47.75 42.63 7.28
C GLU A 4 -47.71 44.04 6.70
N ASN A 5 -46.51 44.47 6.29
CA ASN A 5 -46.31 45.50 5.27
C ASN A 5 -45.33 44.95 4.24
N GLU A 6 -45.94 44.41 3.20
CA GLU A 6 -45.41 44.17 1.86
C GLU A 6 -45.06 45.50 1.19
N ILE A 7 -43.89 45.57 0.55
CA ILE A 7 -43.62 46.47 -0.58
C ILE A 7 -42.94 45.66 -1.70
N THR A 8 -43.75 45.18 -2.62
CA THR A 8 -43.48 44.99 -4.06
C THR A 8 -43.25 46.39 -4.68
N GLU A 9 -42.44 46.67 -5.71
CA GLU A 9 -42.18 46.03 -7.01
C GLU A 9 -40.98 46.79 -7.68
N VAL A 10 -39.93 46.12 -8.19
CA VAL A 10 -39.52 45.92 -9.63
C VAL A 10 -39.27 47.21 -10.45
N GLU A 11 -38.42 47.31 -11.48
CA GLU A 11 -37.32 46.57 -12.09
C GLU A 11 -36.62 47.60 -13.00
N GLY A 12 -35.32 47.45 -13.22
CA GLY A 12 -34.54 48.34 -14.10
C GLY A 12 -33.16 47.75 -14.30
N THR A 13 -33.16 46.65 -15.05
CA THR A 13 -32.06 45.83 -15.55
C THR A 13 -30.88 46.62 -16.11
N ASP A 14 -29.66 46.08 -15.95
CA ASP A 14 -28.57 46.07 -16.94
C ASP A 14 -27.40 45.16 -16.47
N GLY A 15 -27.57 43.85 -16.70
CA GLY A 15 -26.54 42.93 -17.18
C GLY A 15 -25.15 42.81 -16.53
N SER A 16 -24.98 41.68 -15.83
CA SER A 16 -23.89 40.71 -16.03
C SER A 16 -22.53 40.91 -15.33
N GLY A 17 -22.27 40.00 -14.36
CA GLY A 17 -20.92 39.46 -14.14
C GLY A 17 -20.29 39.73 -12.78
N SER A 18 -20.84 39.19 -11.69
CA SER A 18 -20.03 38.99 -10.47
C SER A 18 -19.06 37.82 -10.70
N PRO A 19 -17.74 37.96 -10.53
CA PRO A 19 -16.95 36.81 -10.13
C PRO A 19 -17.21 36.58 -8.64
N PRO A 20 -17.69 35.38 -8.22
CA PRO A 20 -17.61 35.00 -6.83
C PRO A 20 -16.13 34.99 -6.45
N ASN A 21 -15.80 35.56 -5.30
CA ASN A 21 -14.53 35.28 -4.63
C ASN A 21 -14.46 33.76 -4.42
N ASP A 22 -13.76 33.05 -5.31
CA ASP A 22 -13.33 31.70 -5.01
C ASP A 22 -12.28 31.81 -3.91
N PRO A 23 -12.53 31.35 -2.67
CA PRO A 23 -11.41 30.94 -1.86
C PRO A 23 -10.81 29.78 -2.63
N LYS A 24 -9.65 30.02 -3.28
CA LYS A 24 -8.80 28.97 -3.84
C LYS A 24 -8.48 28.03 -2.69
N ALA A 25 -9.37 27.06 -2.49
CA ALA A 25 -9.17 25.93 -1.64
C ALA A 25 -7.90 25.31 -2.20
N THR A 26 -6.80 25.56 -1.52
CA THR A 26 -5.57 24.85 -1.76
C THR A 26 -5.90 23.46 -1.27
N GLN A 27 -6.57 22.68 -2.14
CA GLN A 27 -6.84 21.28 -1.92
C GLN A 27 -5.46 20.65 -1.86
N LYS A 28 -4.88 20.61 -0.66
CA LYS A 28 -3.88 19.64 -0.28
C LYS A 28 -4.59 18.31 -0.44
N THR A 29 -4.61 17.82 -1.68
CA THR A 29 -5.02 16.46 -1.96
C THR A 29 -3.98 15.61 -1.27
N VAL A 30 -4.32 15.13 -0.07
CA VAL A 30 -3.53 14.12 0.63
C VAL A 30 -3.57 12.90 -0.28
N ARG A 31 -2.59 12.79 -1.17
CA ARG A 31 -2.37 11.56 -1.92
C ARG A 31 -1.74 10.58 -0.93
N THR A 32 -2.57 9.93 -0.13
CA THR A 32 -2.19 8.83 0.76
C THR A 32 -1.84 7.59 -0.07
N LYS A 33 -0.89 7.70 -1.01
CA LYS A 33 -0.39 6.52 -1.71
C LYS A 33 0.37 5.71 -0.65
N VAL A 34 -0.10 4.51 -0.36
CA VAL A 34 0.62 3.58 0.51
C VAL A 34 1.94 3.22 -0.18
N PRO A 35 3.09 3.32 0.50
CA PRO A 35 4.38 2.88 -0.04
C PRO A 35 4.33 1.40 -0.46
N GLU A 36 4.96 1.08 -1.58
CA GLU A 36 4.99 -0.27 -2.14
C GLU A 36 6.41 -0.66 -2.58
N VAL A 37 6.71 -1.94 -2.52
CA VAL A 37 7.92 -2.54 -3.11
C VAL A 37 7.53 -3.50 -4.21
N GLU A 38 8.38 -3.64 -5.22
CA GLU A 38 8.29 -4.73 -6.19
C GLU A 38 9.12 -5.92 -5.68
N ILE A 39 8.54 -7.10 -5.70
CA ILE A 39 9.12 -8.32 -5.17
C ILE A 39 9.32 -9.29 -6.32
N HIS A 40 10.55 -9.72 -6.52
CA HIS A 40 10.92 -10.80 -7.43
C HIS A 40 11.11 -12.05 -6.57
N LEU A 41 10.12 -12.94 -6.58
CA LEU A 41 10.12 -14.14 -5.76
C LEU A 41 10.77 -15.29 -6.53
N TYR A 42 11.80 -15.89 -5.95
CA TYR A 42 12.51 -17.07 -6.42
C TYR A 42 12.12 -18.28 -5.55
N ARG A 43 12.44 -19.47 -6.04
CA ARG A 43 12.30 -20.71 -5.30
C ARG A 43 13.53 -21.57 -5.44
N GLU A 44 14.27 -21.75 -4.36
CA GLU A 44 15.52 -22.52 -4.31
C GLU A 44 16.52 -22.01 -5.36
N GLY A 45 16.65 -20.68 -5.46
CA GLY A 45 17.48 -19.99 -6.44
C GLY A 45 17.01 -20.09 -7.90
N LYS A 46 15.90 -20.77 -8.18
CA LYS A 46 15.28 -20.84 -9.52
C LYS A 46 14.18 -19.80 -9.63
N GLY A 47 14.09 -19.13 -10.76
CA GLY A 47 13.05 -18.12 -11.00
C GLY A 47 13.61 -16.76 -11.36
N PRO A 48 12.80 -15.70 -11.35
CA PRO A 48 11.62 -15.52 -10.49
C PRO A 48 10.40 -16.39 -10.89
N ILE A 49 9.74 -16.96 -9.89
CA ILE A 49 8.45 -17.67 -10.04
C ILE A 49 7.25 -16.71 -10.04
N ASP A 50 7.43 -15.50 -9.49
CA ASP A 50 6.44 -14.42 -9.54
C ASP A 50 7.12 -13.06 -9.37
N VAL A 51 6.52 -12.01 -9.94
CA VAL A 51 6.90 -10.61 -9.77
C VAL A 51 5.66 -9.79 -9.45
N PHE A 52 5.61 -9.21 -8.25
CA PHE A 52 4.42 -8.52 -7.75
C PHE A 52 4.75 -7.33 -6.86
N LYS A 53 3.79 -6.41 -6.70
CA LYS A 53 3.91 -5.31 -5.73
C LYS A 53 3.32 -5.71 -4.39
N SER A 54 4.00 -5.31 -3.32
CA SER A 54 3.53 -5.48 -1.94
C SER A 54 3.57 -4.14 -1.23
N ARG A 55 2.51 -3.84 -0.48
CA ARG A 55 2.42 -2.63 0.33
C ARG A 55 3.31 -2.75 1.56
N LEU A 56 3.88 -1.63 1.98
CA LEU A 56 4.61 -1.52 3.23
C LEU A 56 3.66 -1.10 4.34
N GLY A 57 3.68 -1.86 5.43
CA GLY A 57 2.95 -1.63 6.66
C GLY A 57 3.87 -1.09 7.76
N GLY A 58 3.44 -1.27 9.01
CA GLY A 58 4.12 -0.69 10.16
C GLY A 58 3.72 0.77 10.40
N TRP A 59 4.18 1.32 11.52
CA TRP A 59 3.90 2.72 11.89
C TRP A 59 4.51 3.70 10.90
N ASP A 60 5.76 3.43 10.48
CA ASP A 60 6.52 4.24 9.55
C ASP A 60 6.26 3.88 8.07
N GLN A 61 5.35 2.94 7.80
CA GLN A 61 5.02 2.46 6.45
C GLN A 61 6.25 1.97 5.67
N ASP A 62 7.18 1.30 6.35
CA ASP A 62 8.42 0.78 5.79
C ASP A 62 8.58 -0.74 5.97
N GLN A 63 7.64 -1.43 6.61
CA GLN A 63 7.77 -2.85 6.94
C GLN A 63 7.06 -3.73 5.92
N LEU A 64 7.72 -4.79 5.47
CA LEU A 64 7.15 -5.78 4.56
C LEU A 64 6.17 -6.70 5.30
N GLU A 65 4.99 -6.96 4.69
CA GLU A 65 4.00 -7.93 5.19
C GLU A 65 4.45 -9.38 4.88
N VAL A 66 5.48 -9.84 5.59
CA VAL A 66 6.13 -11.15 5.37
C VAL A 66 5.15 -12.31 5.52
N ARG A 67 4.27 -12.30 6.53
CA ARG A 67 3.30 -13.37 6.78
C ARG A 67 2.38 -13.61 5.58
N GLU A 68 1.87 -12.54 4.99
CA GLU A 68 0.98 -12.60 3.82
C GLU A 68 1.67 -13.24 2.63
N ILE A 69 2.95 -12.90 2.39
CA ILE A 69 3.75 -13.51 1.33
C ILE A 69 3.95 -15.00 1.61
N LEU A 70 4.30 -15.38 2.84
CA LEU A 70 4.49 -16.79 3.19
C LEU A 70 3.22 -17.61 2.96
N GLU A 71 2.07 -17.11 3.39
CA GLU A 71 0.78 -17.77 3.23
C GLU A 71 0.37 -17.87 1.75
N LYS A 72 0.50 -16.78 0.99
CA LYS A 72 0.13 -16.72 -0.43
C LYS A 72 0.88 -17.76 -1.28
N TYR A 73 2.16 -17.99 -0.98
CA TYR A 73 3.00 -18.91 -1.76
C TYR A 73 3.27 -20.26 -1.06
N GLY A 74 2.67 -20.51 0.11
CA GLY A 74 2.84 -21.75 0.88
C GLY A 74 4.28 -21.98 1.37
N LEU A 75 4.97 -20.91 1.75
CA LEU A 75 6.37 -20.89 2.16
C LEU A 75 6.50 -20.97 3.67
N LYS A 76 7.57 -21.61 4.16
CA LYS A 76 7.88 -21.66 5.60
C LYS A 76 8.75 -20.49 6.04
N SER A 77 9.63 -20.02 5.16
CA SER A 77 10.53 -18.90 5.41
C SER A 77 10.82 -18.12 4.13
N ILE A 78 11.31 -16.89 4.29
CA ILE A 78 11.71 -16.01 3.19
C ILE A 78 13.10 -15.43 3.45
N PHE A 79 13.89 -15.31 2.40
CA PHE A 79 15.26 -14.83 2.43
C PHE A 79 15.42 -13.68 1.45
N ALA A 80 16.16 -12.64 1.81
CA ALA A 80 16.64 -11.65 0.83
C ALA A 80 17.72 -12.33 0.00
N PHE A 81 17.48 -12.43 -1.30
CA PHE A 81 18.24 -13.26 -2.23
C PHE A 81 19.04 -12.39 -3.18
N ASN A 82 20.31 -12.72 -3.39
CA ASN A 82 21.13 -12.10 -4.42
C ASN A 82 21.25 -13.06 -5.62
N PRO A 83 20.53 -12.81 -6.74
CA PRO A 83 20.52 -13.70 -7.90
C PRO A 83 21.89 -13.84 -8.57
N SER A 84 22.78 -12.84 -8.44
CA SER A 84 24.12 -12.90 -9.02
C SER A 84 25.06 -13.86 -8.28
N SER A 85 24.82 -14.09 -6.98
CA SER A 85 25.68 -14.96 -6.15
C SER A 85 24.98 -16.25 -5.70
N GLY A 86 23.66 -16.35 -5.86
CA GLY A 86 22.86 -17.46 -5.35
C GLY A 86 22.76 -17.50 -3.82
N ARG A 87 23.23 -16.46 -3.11
CA ARG A 87 23.21 -16.41 -1.64
C ARG A 87 21.93 -15.74 -1.15
N GLY A 88 21.39 -16.24 -0.05
CA GLY A 88 20.25 -15.66 0.65
C GLY A 88 20.54 -15.39 2.12
N VAL A 89 20.02 -14.30 2.67
CA VAL A 89 20.01 -14.01 4.11
C VAL A 89 18.58 -14.01 4.62
N PRO A 90 18.28 -14.60 5.80
CA PRO A 90 16.92 -14.61 6.32
C PRO A 90 16.37 -13.20 6.48
N ILE A 91 15.11 -12.97 6.11
CA ILE A 91 14.42 -11.72 6.48
C ILE A 91 13.75 -11.98 7.83
N PRO A 92 14.25 -11.42 8.94
CA PRO A 92 13.61 -11.58 10.24
C PRO A 92 12.30 -10.80 10.30
N PHE A 93 11.32 -11.36 11.00
CA PHE A 93 9.99 -10.77 11.12
C PHE A 93 9.38 -11.04 12.50
N GLY A 94 8.57 -10.10 12.98
CA GLY A 94 7.94 -10.14 14.29
C GLY A 94 6.74 -11.07 14.37
N ARG A 95 6.16 -11.21 15.57
CA ARG A 95 4.91 -11.96 15.78
C ARG A 95 3.73 -11.37 15.00
N ASN A 96 3.78 -10.08 14.70
CA ASN A 96 2.81 -9.37 13.87
C ASN A 96 2.90 -9.72 12.38
N GLY A 97 3.88 -10.54 11.96
CA GLY A 97 4.03 -10.94 10.56
C GLY A 97 4.81 -9.95 9.69
N ARG A 98 5.32 -8.86 10.26
CA ARG A 98 6.05 -7.81 9.53
C ARG A 98 7.55 -7.94 9.67
N SER A 99 8.28 -7.56 8.62
CA SER A 99 9.74 -7.52 8.66
C SER A 99 10.24 -6.60 9.77
N LEU A 100 11.37 -6.96 10.37
CA LEU A 100 12.11 -6.06 11.27
C LEU A 100 12.99 -5.07 10.49
N LEU A 101 13.24 -5.35 9.21
CA LEU A 101 13.97 -4.47 8.30
C LEU A 101 12.98 -3.53 7.60
N GLY A 102 13.38 -2.27 7.47
CA GLY A 102 12.64 -1.26 6.71
C GLY A 102 13.00 -1.25 5.23
N TYR A 103 12.05 -0.86 4.40
CA TYR A 103 12.14 -0.78 2.94
C TYR A 103 11.63 0.58 2.45
N ARG A 104 12.06 1.01 1.26
CA ARG A 104 11.66 2.29 0.67
C ARG A 104 10.61 2.09 -0.43
N ASP A 105 9.69 3.05 -0.58
CA ASP A 105 8.74 3.06 -1.71
C ASP A 105 9.48 2.93 -3.05
N GLY A 106 8.96 2.09 -3.94
CA GLY A 106 9.51 1.82 -5.26
C GLY A 106 10.75 0.94 -5.28
N SER A 107 11.20 0.38 -4.15
CA SER A 107 12.34 -0.55 -4.13
C SER A 107 11.98 -1.85 -4.84
N VAL A 108 12.94 -2.41 -5.59
CA VAL A 108 12.87 -3.78 -6.11
C VAL A 108 13.66 -4.69 -5.17
N ILE A 109 13.01 -5.68 -4.59
CA ILE A 109 13.64 -6.66 -3.70
C ILE A 109 13.55 -8.06 -4.30
N HIS A 110 14.65 -8.78 -4.18
CA HIS A 110 14.75 -10.16 -4.64
C HIS A 110 14.65 -11.06 -3.42
N VAL A 111 13.73 -12.00 -3.44
CA VAL A 111 13.47 -12.88 -2.29
C VAL A 111 13.43 -14.33 -2.73
N ASP A 112 13.90 -15.24 -1.89
CA ASP A 112 13.79 -16.68 -2.10
C ASP A 112 12.92 -17.31 -1.02
N GLY A 113 12.02 -18.21 -1.43
CA GLY A 113 11.10 -18.93 -0.56
C GLY A 113 11.67 -20.28 -0.12
N GLY A 114 11.81 -20.48 1.19
CA GLY A 114 12.28 -21.72 1.78
C GLY A 114 11.15 -22.65 2.23
N GLY A 115 11.26 -23.93 1.84
CA GLY A 115 10.39 -25.02 2.30
C GLY A 115 8.97 -24.99 1.74
N LYS A 116 8.32 -26.16 1.72
CA LYS A 116 6.87 -26.28 1.52
C LYS A 116 6.23 -26.47 2.89
N VAL A 117 5.21 -25.69 3.23
CA VAL A 117 4.34 -26.06 4.36
C VAL A 117 3.52 -27.26 3.90
N ILE A 118 3.96 -28.48 4.26
CA ILE A 118 3.12 -29.67 4.11
C ILE A 118 2.08 -29.60 5.23
N LEU A 119 0.89 -29.10 4.93
CA LEU A 119 -0.24 -29.20 5.83
C LEU A 119 -0.66 -30.67 5.86
N VAL A 120 -0.09 -31.45 6.78
CA VAL A 120 -0.60 -32.79 7.08
C VAL A 120 -1.90 -32.57 7.83
N LEU A 121 -3.04 -32.75 7.16
CA LEU A 121 -4.33 -32.91 7.83
C LEU A 121 -4.26 -34.23 8.60
N ALA A 122 -3.89 -34.17 9.87
CA ALA A 122 -4.03 -35.31 10.76
C ALA A 122 -5.53 -35.49 11.05
N SER A 123 -6.18 -36.36 10.28
CA SER A 123 -7.49 -36.89 10.62
C SER A 123 -7.29 -37.87 11.79
N GLY A 124 -7.83 -37.53 12.95
CA GLY A 124 -7.93 -38.39 14.13
C GLY A 124 -9.36 -38.40 14.63
#